data_AF-A0A528V333-F1
#
_entry.id   AF-A0A528V333-F1
#
_cell.length_a   1.000
_cell.length_b   1.000
_cell.length_c   1.000
_cell.angle_alpha   90.00
_cell.angle_beta   90.00
_cell.angle_gamma   90.00
#
_symmetry.space_group_name_H-M   'P 1'
#
loop_
_entity.id
_entity.type
_entity.pdbx_description
1 polymer ?
#
loop_
_entity_poly.entity_id
_entity_poly.type
_entity_poly.pdbx_seq_one_letter_code
_entity_poly.pdbx_strand_id
1 'polypeptide(L)'
;RSRGKTTPVLILSALGEVDDRVTGLRAGGDDYLTKPYAFSELLARVEVLNRRASAREAETVYRVGDLELDRLSHSVRRAGREITL
;
A
#
# COMPACT_ATOMS: atom_id res chain seq x y z
N ARG A 1 7.12 -7.18 9.05
CA ARG A 1 5.86 -7.48 8.30
C ARG A 1 5.23 -8.84 8.66
N SER A 2 5.75 -9.59 9.63
CA SER A 2 5.35 -10.98 9.98
C SER A 2 3.94 -11.17 10.56
N ARG A 3 3.16 -10.10 10.78
CA ARG A 3 1.77 -10.15 11.28
C ARG A 3 0.74 -9.64 10.26
N GLY A 4 1.06 -9.64 8.97
CA GLY A 4 0.16 -9.16 7.91
C GLY A 4 -0.09 -7.64 7.91
N LYS A 5 0.59 -6.86 8.77
CA LYS A 5 0.51 -5.39 8.75
C LYS A 5 1.14 -4.84 7.47
N THR A 6 0.33 -4.21 6.63
CA THR A 6 0.71 -3.60 5.34
C THR A 6 0.97 -2.10 5.43
N THR A 7 0.75 -1.49 6.60
CA THR A 7 0.93 -0.05 6.85
C THR A 7 2.28 0.45 6.33
N PRO A 8 2.31 1.44 5.43
CA PRO A 8 3.55 2.01 4.91
C PRO A 8 4.40 2.65 6.01
N VAL A 9 5.73 2.53 5.90
CA VAL A 9 6.68 3.11 6.86
C VAL A 9 7.62 4.09 6.16
N LEU A 10 7.65 5.34 6.65
CA LEU A 10 8.64 6.36 6.30
C LEU A 10 9.59 6.57 7.49
N ILE A 11 10.89 6.42 7.27
CA ILE A 11 11.91 6.65 8.30
C ILE A 11 12.45 8.08 8.18
N LEU A 12 12.49 8.82 9.29
CA LEU A 12 13.04 10.17 9.37
C LEU A 12 14.31 10.16 10.23
N SER A 13 15.46 10.56 9.69
CA SER A 13 16.73 10.46 10.42
C SER A 13 17.65 11.65 10.18
N ALA A 14 18.47 12.01 11.17
CA ALA A 14 19.58 12.95 10.99
C ALA A 14 20.87 12.27 10.52
N LEU A 15 20.92 10.93 10.52
CA LEU A 15 22.03 10.17 9.96
C LEU A 15 21.88 10.13 8.44
N GLY A 16 22.78 10.83 7.75
CA GLY A 16 22.79 11.03 6.31
C GLY A 16 23.63 10.02 5.52
N GLU A 17 24.30 9.08 6.19
CA GLU A 17 25.15 8.10 5.53
C GLU A 17 24.30 7.08 4.75
N VAL A 18 24.81 6.69 3.59
CA VAL A 18 24.11 5.77 2.66
C VAL A 18 23.80 4.44 3.34
N ASP A 19 24.68 3.99 4.24
CA ASP A 19 24.57 2.72 4.94
C ASP A 19 23.40 2.68 5.93
N ASP A 20 23.10 3.80 6.60
CA ASP A 20 21.95 3.91 7.53
C ASP A 20 20.63 3.88 6.76
N ARG A 21 20.59 4.52 5.60
CA ARG A 21 19.45 4.49 4.68
C ARG A 21 19.19 3.07 4.17
N VAL A 22 20.24 2.37 3.73
CA VAL A 22 20.13 0.99 3.24
C VAL A 22 19.67 0.06 4.36
N THR A 23 20.19 0.23 5.57
CA THR A 23 19.80 -0.56 6.74
C THR A 23 18.33 -0.34 7.10
N GLY A 24 17.86 0.91 7.15
CA GLY A 24 16.47 1.25 7.45
C GLY A 24 15.48 0.69 6.41
N LEU A 25 15.84 0.75 5.12
CA LEU A 25 15.02 0.18 4.05
C LEU A 25 14.99 -1.36 4.12
N ARG A 26 16.14 -2.01 4.36
CA ARG A 26 16.21 -3.48 4.51
C ARG A 26 15.48 -4.00 5.74
N ALA A 27 15.40 -3.21 6.81
CA ALA A 27 14.63 -3.53 8.02
C ALA A 27 13.10 -3.48 7.81
N GLY A 28 12.64 -3.05 6.64
CA GLY A 28 11.23 -3.02 6.26
C GLY A 28 10.62 -1.62 6.16
N GLY A 29 11.45 -0.58 6.10
CA GLY A 29 11.02 0.76 5.68
C GLY A 29 10.66 0.78 4.19
N ASP A 30 9.56 1.45 3.85
CA ASP A 30 9.13 1.62 2.46
C ASP A 30 9.79 2.86 1.81
N ASP A 31 10.20 3.84 2.63
CA ASP A 31 10.96 5.03 2.22
C ASP A 31 11.78 5.61 3.40
N TYR A 32 12.73 6.49 3.09
CA TYR A 32 13.64 7.14 4.06
C TYR A 32 13.86 8.61 3.68
N LEU A 33 13.81 9.51 4.67
CA LEU A 33 14.01 10.95 4.50
C LEU A 33 14.97 11.50 5.56
N THR A 34 16.06 12.11 5.11
CA THR A 34 17.09 12.71 5.97
C THR A 34 16.68 14.11 6.45
N LYS A 35 17.04 14.46 7.68
CA LYS A 35 16.91 15.81 8.24
C LYS A 35 18.15 16.67 7.92
N PRO A 36 17.99 17.98 7.68
CA PRO A 36 16.73 18.72 7.60
C PRO A 36 16.01 18.48 6.26
N TYR A 37 14.68 18.48 6.28
CA TYR A 37 13.85 18.32 5.08
C TYR A 37 12.83 19.46 4.96
N ALA A 38 12.40 19.74 3.73
CA ALA A 38 11.27 20.62 3.49
C ALA A 38 9.95 19.88 3.79
N PHE A 39 8.96 20.60 4.33
CA PHE A 39 7.64 20.00 4.60
C PHE A 39 6.96 19.51 3.32
N SER A 40 7.16 20.21 2.19
CA SER A 40 6.67 19.79 0.88
C SER A 40 7.25 18.45 0.44
N GLU A 41 8.52 18.16 0.75
CA GLU A 41 9.14 16.87 0.45
C GLU A 41 8.53 15.75 1.29
N LEU A 42 8.35 15.99 2.60
CA LEU A 42 7.69 15.04 3.49
C LEU A 42 6.27 14.71 3.00
N LEU A 43 5.49 15.73 2.66
CA LEU A 43 4.12 15.56 2.16
C LEU A 43 4.09 14.71 0.89
N ALA A 44 4.93 15.03 -0.10
CA ALA A 44 5.01 14.28 -1.34
C ALA A 44 5.37 12.80 -1.12
N ARG A 45 6.29 12.50 -0.18
CA ARG A 45 6.65 11.10 0.16
C ARG A 45 5.50 10.34 0.81
N VAL A 46 4.77 10.98 1.72
CA VAL A 46 3.58 10.39 2.36
C VAL A 46 2.50 10.08 1.34
N GLU A 47 2.22 10.99 0.40
CA GLU A 47 1.24 10.77 -0.67
C GLU A 47 1.62 9.58 -1.57
N VAL A 48 2.90 9.47 -1.94
CA VAL A 48 3.42 8.36 -2.74
C VAL A 48 3.29 7.02 -1.99
N LEU A 49 3.60 7.00 -0.70
CA LEU A 49 3.46 5.81 0.15
C LEU A 49 2.00 5.36 0.26
N ASN A 50 1.07 6.30 0.44
CA ASN A 50 -0.36 6.01 0.53
C ASN A 50 -0.89 5.43 -0.79
N ARG A 51 -0.53 6.02 -1.93
CA ARG A 51 -0.92 5.52 -3.26
C ARG A 51 -0.47 4.07 -3.49
N ARG A 52 0.75 3.72 -3.07
CA ARG A 52 1.28 2.35 -3.18
C ARG A 52 0.55 1.36 -2.27
N ALA A 53 0.03 1.80 -1.13
CA ALA A 53 -0.80 0.97 -0.26
C ALA A 53 -2.17 0.72 -0.89
N SER A 54 -2.85 1.76 -1.38
CA SER A 54 -4.18 1.63 -1.99
C SER A 54 -4.18 0.74 -3.24
N ALA A 55 -3.12 0.76 -4.04
CA ALA A 55 -2.97 -0.13 -5.19
C ALA A 55 -2.89 -1.63 -4.81
N ARG A 56 -2.54 -1.94 -3.55
CA ARG A 56 -2.48 -3.33 -3.04
C ARG A 56 -3.82 -3.81 -2.46
N GLU A 57 -4.79 -2.92 -2.24
CA GLU A 57 -6.06 -3.24 -1.54
C GLU A 57 -7.32 -3.19 -2.42
N ALA A 58 -7.21 -2.79 -3.69
CA ALA A 58 -8.36 -2.77 -4.59
C ALA A 58 -8.57 -4.15 -5.25
N GLU A 59 -8.88 -5.18 -4.45
CA GLU A 59 -9.56 -6.34 -5.00
C GLU A 59 -10.99 -5.91 -5.34
N THR A 60 -11.21 -5.63 -6.62
CA THR A 60 -12.50 -5.16 -7.14
C THR A 60 -13.49 -6.30 -7.30
N VAL A 61 -12.99 -7.55 -7.35
CA VAL A 61 -13.80 -8.76 -7.50
C VAL A 61 -13.61 -9.66 -6.29
N TYR A 62 -14.63 -9.76 -5.44
CA TYR A 62 -14.63 -10.75 -4.37
C TYR A 62 -15.06 -12.12 -4.90
N ARG A 63 -14.33 -13.17 -4.55
CA ARG A 63 -14.63 -14.56 -4.95
C ARG A 63 -14.80 -15.47 -3.74
N VAL A 64 -15.90 -16.21 -3.70
CA VAL A 64 -16.15 -17.28 -2.71
C VAL A 64 -16.78 -18.47 -3.43
N GLY A 65 -16.00 -19.55 -3.60
CA GLY A 65 -16.46 -20.71 -4.36
C GLY A 65 -16.77 -20.35 -5.82
N ASP A 66 -18.00 -20.61 -6.26
CA ASP A 66 -18.50 -20.26 -7.60
C ASP A 66 -19.13 -18.85 -7.67
N LEU A 67 -19.12 -18.09 -6.57
CA LEU A 67 -19.69 -16.74 -6.49
C LEU A 67 -18.60 -15.68 -6.74
N GLU A 68 -18.89 -14.74 -7.62
CA GLU A 68 -18.08 -13.56 -7.91
C GLU A 68 -18.92 -12.29 -7.71
N LEU A 69 -18.38 -11.29 -7.01
CA LEU A 69 -18.99 -9.96 -6.82
C LEU A 69 -18.01 -8.90 -7.31
N ASP A 70 -18.37 -8.19 -8.38
CA ASP A 70 -17.62 -7.06 -8.88
C ASP A 70 -18.17 -5.74 -8.30
N ARG A 71 -17.34 -5.11 -7.47
CA ARG A 71 -17.65 -3.87 -6.76
C ARG A 71 -17.71 -2.65 -7.66
N LEU A 72 -17.08 -2.68 -8.83
CA LEU A 72 -17.08 -1.55 -9.77
C LEU A 72 -18.32 -1.58 -10.65
N SER A 73 -18.68 -2.75 -11.17
CA SER A 73 -19.87 -2.91 -12.01
C SER A 73 -21.16 -3.12 -11.21
N HIS A 74 -21.07 -3.26 -9.88
CA HIS A 74 -22.19 -3.65 -9.02
C HIS A 74 -22.90 -4.93 -9.49
N SER A 75 -22.13 -5.86 -10.07
CA SER A 75 -22.66 -7.11 -10.61
C SER A 75 -22.25 -8.30 -9.76
N VAL A 76 -23.14 -9.30 -9.68
CA VAL A 76 -22.89 -10.56 -8.98
C VAL A 76 -23.09 -11.70 -9.95
N ARG A 77 -22.18 -12.67 -9.97
CA ARG A 77 -22.26 -13.88 -10.80
C ARG A 77 -22.09 -15.11 -9.93
N ARG A 78 -22.85 -16.17 -10.23
CA ARG A 78 -22.63 -17.50 -9.66
C ARG A 78 -22.50 -18.54 -10.76
N ALA A 79 -21.41 -19.30 -10.76
CA ALA A 79 -21.06 -20.25 -11.81
C ALA A 79 -21.15 -19.62 -13.22
N GLY A 80 -20.74 -18.35 -13.35
CA GLY A 80 -20.80 -17.57 -14.59
C GLY A 80 -22.18 -16.97 -14.94
N ARG A 81 -23.24 -17.26 -14.16
CA ARG A 81 -24.58 -16.70 -14.37
C ARG A 81 -24.79 -15.45 -13.52
N GLU A 82 -25.18 -14.35 -14.16
CA GLU A 82 -25.49 -13.10 -13.47
C GLU A 82 -26.71 -13.25 -12.55
N ILE A 83 -26.60 -12.68 -11.35
CA ILE A 83 -27.66 -12.57 -10.35
C ILE A 83 -28.13 -11.12 -10.37
N THR A 84 -29.41 -10.92 -10.67
CA THR A 84 -30.05 -9.61 -10.55
C THR A 84 -30.27 -9.29 -9.06
N LEU A 85 -29.72 -8.16 -8.61
CA LEU A 85 -29.87 -7.64 -7.25
C LEU A 85 -31.18 -6.87 -7.06
#